data_AF-A0A524IS92-F1
#
_entry.id   AF-A0A524IS92-F1
#
_cell.length_a   1.000
_cell.length_b   1.000
_cell.length_c   1.000
_cell.angle_alpha   90.00
_cell.angle_beta   90.00
_cell.angle_gamma   90.00
#
_symmetry.space_group_name_H-M   'P 1'
#
loop_
_entity.id
_entity.type
_entity.pdbx_description
1 polymer ?
#
loop_
_entity_poly.entity_id
_entity_poly.type
_entity_poly.pdbx_seq_one_letter_code
_entity_poly.pdbx_strand_id
1 'polypeptide(L)' 'MLLTLVSRVLGFVRIAVIGGIFGASGEADVLNAVFTIPNNLRKLLAEGAFSSAFIPVLSSSLIRDKTGAASHKIARNIL' A
#
# COMPACT_ATOMS: atom_id res chain seq x y z
N MET A 1 0.56 13.03 11.06
CA MET A 1 1.76 13.76 10.59
C MET A 1 3.04 13.25 11.23
N LEU A 2 3.11 13.10 12.56
CA LEU A 2 4.28 12.56 13.26
C LEU A 2 4.70 11.17 12.78
N LEU A 3 3.75 10.22 12.71
CA LEU A 3 4.03 8.86 12.20
C LEU A 3 4.55 8.88 10.75
N THR A 4 4.00 9.74 9.90
CA THR A 4 4.43 9.90 8.50
C THR A 4 5.87 10.41 8.41
N LEU A 5 6.24 11.37 9.27
CA LEU A 5 7.60 11.91 9.34
C LEU A 5 8.58 10.83 9.83
N VAL A 6 8.22 10.13 10.91
CA VAL A 6 9.02 9.02 11.47
C VAL A 6 9.28 7.96 10.41
N SER A 7 8.26 7.53 9.66
CA SER A 7 8.44 6.56 8.58
C SER A 7 9.38 7.05 7.47
N ARG A 8 9.37 8.35 7.15
CA ARG A 8 10.30 8.93 6.16
C ARG A 8 11.74 8.93 6.68
N VAL A 9 11.95 9.29 7.95
CA VAL A 9 13.28 9.28 8.58
C VAL A 9 13.82 7.84 8.64
N LEU A 10 13.02 6.87 9.07
CA LEU A 10 13.40 5.46 9.05
C LEU A 10 13.76 4.97 7.64
N GLY A 11 13.04 5.42 6.61
CA GLY A 11 13.38 5.15 5.21
C GLY A 11 14.75 5.69 4.81
N PHE A 12 15.08 6.91 5.26
CA PHE A 12 16.38 7.53 5.01
C PHE A 12 17.52 6.79 5.71
N VAL A 13 17.31 6.41 6.98
CA VAL A 13 18.25 5.61 7.76
C VAL A 13 18.49 4.25 7.10
N ARG A 14 17.44 3.58 6.62
CA ARG A 14 17.56 2.32 5.88
C ARG A 14 18.49 2.45 4.67
N ILE A 15 18.34 3.51 3.88
CA ILE A 15 19.18 3.74 2.69
C ILE A 15 20.64 3.98 3.11
N ALA A 16 20.87 4.79 4.16
CA ALA A 16 22.22 5.04 4.67
C ALA A 16 22.90 3.78 5.23
N VAL A 17 22.16 2.92 5.92
CA VAL A 17 22.68 1.64 6.46
C VAL A 17 23.02 0.67 5.33
N ILE A 18 22.14 0.51 4.35
CA ILE A 18 22.40 -0.36 3.19
C ILE A 18 23.61 0.15 2.40
N GLY A 19 23.67 1.46 2.13
CA GLY A 19 24.81 2.07 1.44
C GLY A 19 26.13 1.97 2.22
N GLY A 20 26.09 2.09 3.55
CA GLY A 20 27.28 1.98 4.40
C GLY A 20 27.79 0.55 4.56
N ILE A 21 26.91 -0.45 4.59
CA ILE A 21 27.29 -1.86 4.75
C ILE A 21 27.69 -2.49 3.41
N PHE A 22 26.89 -2.25 2.36
CA PHE A 22 27.04 -2.95 1.08
C PHE A 22 27.75 -2.12 0.01
N GLY A 23 27.87 -0.80 0.18
CA GLY A 23 28.44 0.09 -0.84
C GLY A 23 27.65 0.08 -2.15
N ALA A 24 28.30 0.48 -3.25
CA ALA A 24 27.77 0.32 -4.60
C ALA A 24 27.99 -1.12 -5.09
N SER A 25 27.21 -2.06 -4.55
CA SER A 25 27.27 -3.49 -4.90
C SER A 25 25.94 -4.03 -5.40
N GLY A 26 26.00 -5.08 -6.21
CA GLY A 26 24.80 -5.73 -6.75
C GLY A 26 23.84 -6.28 -5.68
N GLU A 27 24.34 -6.60 -4.48
CA GLU A 27 23.48 -7.06 -3.38
C GLU A 27 22.59 -5.93 -2.83
N ALA A 28 23.11 -4.71 -2.75
CA ALA A 28 22.33 -3.53 -2.37
C ALA A 28 21.20 -3.27 -3.38
N ASP A 29 21.49 -3.43 -4.67
CA ASP A 29 20.51 -3.26 -5.74
C ASP A 29 19.39 -4.31 -5.69
N VAL A 30 19.74 -5.58 -5.42
CA VAL A 30 18.76 -6.66 -5.24
C VAL A 30 17.85 -6.37 -4.05
N LEU A 31 18.41 -5.99 -2.90
CA LEU A 31 17.60 -5.63 -1.72
C LEU A 31 16.64 -4.49 -2.07
N ASN A 32 17.10 -3.42 -2.73
CA ASN A 32 16.25 -2.30 -3.12
C ASN A 32 15.16 -2.71 -4.13
N ALA A 33 15.50 -3.55 -5.11
CA ALA A 33 14.57 -4.03 -6.14
C ALA A 33 13.46 -4.89 -5.55
N VAL A 34 13.79 -5.83 -4.64
CA VAL A 34 12.83 -6.73 -4.00
C VAL A 34 11.74 -5.96 -3.26
N PHE A 35 12.09 -4.87 -2.60
CA PHE A 35 11.09 -4.04 -1.90
C PHE A 35 10.34 -3.05 -2.80
N THR A 36 10.79 -2.83 -4.04
CA THR A 36 10.17 -1.86 -4.95
C THR A 36 8.84 -2.36 -5.51
N ILE A 37 8.77 -3.61 -5.92
CA ILE A 37 7.53 -4.23 -6.46
C ILE A 37 6.37 -4.14 -5.44
N PRO A 38 6.50 -4.67 -4.20
CA PRO A 38 5.42 -4.60 -3.23
C PRO A 38 5.13 -3.16 -2.78
N ASN A 39 6.14 -2.28 -2.68
CA ASN A 39 5.91 -0.88 -2.31
C ASN A 39 5.12 -0.12 -3.37
N ASN A 40 5.39 -0.37 -4.66
CA ASN A 40 4.64 0.24 -5.74
C ASN A 40 3.19 -0.26 -5.75
N LEU A 41 2.98 -1.56 -5.51
CA LEU A 41 1.63 -2.11 -5.36
C LEU A 41 0.89 -1.46 -4.18
N ARG A 42 1.54 -1.32 -3.02
CA ARG A 42 0.97 -0.63 -1.85
C ARG A 42 0.65 0.83 -2.14
N LYS A 43 1.49 1.53 -2.90
CA LYS A 43 1.20 2.91 -3.33
C LYS A 43 -0.04 2.96 -4.21
N LEU A 44 -0.14 2.09 -5.20
CA LEU A 44 -1.27 2.05 -6.14
C LEU A 44 -2.58 1.63 -5.48
N LEU A 45 -2.55 0.70 -4.52
CA LEU A 45 -3.77 0.18 -3.91
C LEU A 45 -4.10 0.91 -2.60
N ALA A 46 -3.15 1.06 -1.69
CA ALA A 46 -3.42 1.45 -0.31
C ALA A 46 -3.27 2.96 -0.02
N GLU A 47 -2.65 3.75 -0.91
CA GLU A 47 -2.52 5.21 -0.70
C GLU A 47 -3.75 6.00 -1.17
N GLY A 48 -4.87 5.31 -1.42
CA GLY A 48 -6.19 5.92 -1.58
C GLY A 48 -6.86 5.69 -2.92
N ALA A 49 -6.14 5.24 -3.95
CA ALA A 49 -6.71 4.96 -5.27
C ALA A 49 -7.72 3.79 -5.24
N PHE A 50 -7.45 2.74 -4.48
CA PHE A 50 -8.45 1.68 -4.26
C PHE A 50 -9.62 2.20 -3.43
N SER A 51 -9.36 2.89 -2.32
CA SER A 51 -10.41 3.43 -1.45
C SER A 51 -11.33 4.42 -2.18
N SER A 52 -10.80 5.27 -3.08
CA SER A 52 -11.60 6.24 -3.83
C SER A 52 -12.55 5.58 -4.84
N ALA A 53 -12.18 4.43 -5.39
CA ALA A 53 -13.04 3.68 -6.31
C ALA A 53 -13.99 2.71 -5.57
N PHE A 54 -13.49 2.04 -4.52
CA PHE A 54 -14.20 1.00 -3.81
C PHE A 54 -15.25 1.54 -2.82
N ILE A 55 -14.91 2.57 -2.03
CA ILE A 55 -15.80 3.10 -0.99
C ILE A 55 -17.13 3.63 -1.57
N PRO A 56 -17.15 4.39 -2.69
CA PRO A 56 -18.42 4.85 -3.28
C PRO A 56 -19.29 3.70 -3.82
N VAL A 57 -18.68 2.69 -4.43
CA VAL A 57 -19.40 1.51 -4.95
C VAL A 57 -20.00 0.70 -3.80
N LEU A 58 -19.24 0.47 -2.73
CA LEU A 58 -19.74 -0.21 -1.55
C LEU A 58 -20.86 0.59 -0.87
N SER A 59 -20.68 1.90 -0.70
CA SER A 59 -21.66 2.78 -0.03
C SER A 59 -22.97 2.86 -0.82
N SER A 60 -22.90 3.00 -2.15
CA SER A 60 -24.09 3.00 -3.01
C SER A 60 -24.82 1.66 -2.98
N SER A 61 -24.09 0.54 -2.92
CA SER A 61 -24.71 -0.78 -2.74
C SER A 61 -25.38 -0.92 -1.37
N LEU A 62 -24.79 -0.39 -0.31
CA LEU A 62 -25.35 -0.44 1.06
C LEU A 62 -26.67 0.33 1.16
N ILE A 63 -26.75 1.48 0.49
CA ILE A 63 -27.94 2.34 0.50
C ILE A 63 -29.07 1.73 -0.32
N ARG A 64 -28.73 1.10 -1.45
CA ARG A 64 -29.71 0.57 -2.42
C ARG A 64 -30.32 -0.77 -1.98
N ASP A 65 -29.61 -1.56 -1.19
CA ASP A 65 -30.05 -2.89 -0.74
C ASP A 65 -30.08 -2.99 0.80
N LYS A 66 -31.28 -2.82 1.39
CA LYS A 66 -31.48 -2.90 2.86
C LYS A 66 -31.21 -4.30 3.43
N THR A 67 -31.24 -5.34 2.60
CA THR A 67 -30.91 -6.72 2.99
C THR A 67 -29.40 -6.97 3.07
N GLY A 68 -28.57 -6.07 2.53
CA GLY A 68 -27.11 -6.17 2.56
C GLY A 68 -26.50 -7.28 1.69
N ALA A 69 -27.32 -8.05 0.97
CA ALA A 69 -26.90 -9.21 0.20
C ALA A 69 -25.99 -8.82 -0.98
N ALA A 70 -26.31 -7.73 -1.69
CA ALA A 70 -25.48 -7.21 -2.77
C ALA A 70 -24.10 -6.75 -2.27
N SER A 71 -24.05 -6.06 -1.13
CA SER A 71 -22.81 -5.56 -0.54
C SER A 71 -21.92 -6.70 -0.04
N HIS A 72 -22.51 -7.75 0.53
CA HIS A 72 -21.79 -8.95 0.97
C HIS A 72 -21.15 -9.68 -0.22
N LYS A 73 -21.82 -9.72 -1.37
CA LYS A 73 -21.29 -10.31 -2.61
C LYS A 73 -20.12 -9.51 -3.19
N ILE A 74 -20.19 -8.18 -3.12
CA ILE A 74 -19.10 -7.30 -3.57
C ILE A 74 -17.86 -7.47 -2.68
N ALA A 75 -18.05 -7.49 -1.36
CA ALA A 75 -16.95 -7.69 -0.40
C ALA A 75 -16.23 -9.03 -0.63
N ARG A 76 -16.99 -10.11 -0.82
CA ARG A 76 -16.45 -11.48 -1.00
C ARG A 76 -15.77 -11.73 -2.36
N ASN A 77 -16.05 -10.91 -3.37
CA ASN A 77 -15.43 -11.05 -4.69
C ASN A 77 -14.15 -10.21 -4.83
N ILE A 78 -13.89 -9.29 -3.90
CA ILE A 78 -12.80 -8.33 -3.96
C ILE A 78 -11.74 -8.58 -2.88
N LEU A 79 -12.14 -9.16 -1.72
CA LEU A 79 -11.26 -9.69 -0.67
C LEU A 79 -11.13 -11.20 -0.80
#